data_AF-A0A3P7IZI0-F1
#
_entry.id   AF-A0A3P7IZI0-F1
#
_cell.length_a   1.000
_cell.length_b   1.000
_cell.length_c   1.000
_cell.angle_alpha   90.00
_cell.angle_beta   90.00
_cell.angle_gamma   90.00
#
_symmetry.space_group_name_H-M   'P 1'
#
loop_
_entity.id
_entity.type
_entity.pdbx_description
1 polymer ?
#
loop_
_entity_poly.entity_id
_entity_poly.type
_entity_poly.pdbx_seq_one_letter_code
_entity_poly.pdbx_strand_id
1 'polypeptide(L)'
;MIVGGMIGSGIYVAPTGVQRAAGSVGSSIIMWVVGGVWCGIGSYIYAELGTLIVKSGGDYTYIMEAFGPFLAFLRFWIESMVVRQAYNKFDEAVM
;
A
#
# COMPACT_ATOMS: atom_id res chain seq x y z
N MET A 1 -9.43 -14.44 -3.93
CA MET A 1 -10.17 -13.29 -3.38
C MET A 1 -9.31 -12.05 -3.54
N ILE A 2 -9.65 -11.13 -4.44
CA ILE A 2 -8.88 -9.89 -4.64
C ILE A 2 -9.68 -8.69 -4.11
N VAL A 3 -10.95 -8.58 -4.53
CA VAL A 3 -11.84 -7.46 -4.14
C VAL A 3 -12.02 -7.36 -2.62
N GLY A 4 -12.23 -8.48 -1.92
CA GLY A 4 -12.40 -8.49 -0.46
C GLY A 4 -11.14 -8.21 0.35
N GLY A 5 -9.94 -8.31 -0.25
CA GLY A 5 -8.68 -7.91 0.38
C GLY A 5 -8.31 -6.45 0.11
N MET A 6 -8.77 -5.90 -1.02
CA MET A 6 -8.52 -4.50 -1.39
C MET A 6 -9.46 -3.51 -0.70
N ILE A 7 -10.72 -3.88 -0.45
CA ILE A 7 -11.69 -3.02 0.23
C ILE A 7 -11.44 -3.11 1.76
N GLY A 8 -10.91 -2.03 2.35
CA GLY A 8 -10.66 -1.91 3.78
C GLY A 8 -11.26 -0.64 4.40
N SER A 9 -10.96 -0.39 5.68
CA SER A 9 -11.49 0.76 6.45
C SER A 9 -11.02 2.14 5.93
N GLY A 10 -10.02 2.18 5.05
CA GLY A 10 -9.51 3.42 4.46
C GLY A 10 -10.56 4.25 3.72
N ILE A 11 -11.64 3.62 3.21
CA ILE A 11 -12.74 4.33 2.52
C ILE A 11 -13.50 5.29 3.44
N TYR A 12 -13.48 5.09 4.76
CA TYR A 12 -14.15 5.98 5.70
C TYR A 12 -13.33 7.24 6.03
N VAL A 13 -12.01 7.22 5.80
CA VAL A 13 -11.10 8.32 6.13
C VAL A 13 -10.66 9.08 4.88
N ALA A 14 -10.39 8.39 3.78
CA ALA A 14 -9.84 8.98 2.55
C ALA A 14 -10.70 10.09 1.90
N PRO A 15 -12.06 10.01 1.85
CA PRO A 15 -12.86 11.02 1.15
C PRO A 15 -12.77 12.42 1.75
N THR A 16 -12.66 12.52 3.08
CA THR A 16 -12.55 13.84 3.75
C THR A 16 -11.20 14.50 3.50
N GLY A 17 -10.12 13.71 3.41
CA GLY A 17 -8.79 14.19 3.05
C GLY A 17 -8.70 14.64 1.60
N VAL A 18 -9.20 13.84 0.66
CA VAL A 18 -9.20 14.16 -0.78
C VAL A 18 -10.05 15.40 -1.06
N GLN A 19 -11.23 15.52 -0.46
CA GLN A 19 -12.11 16.68 -0.65
C GLN A 19 -11.50 17.98 -0.11
N ARG A 20 -10.80 17.92 1.03
CA ARG A 20 -10.10 19.09 1.59
C ARG A 20 -8.92 19.53 0.72
N ALA A 21 -8.20 18.59 0.13
CA ALA A 21 -7.07 18.90 -0.75
C ALA A 21 -7.49 19.37 -2.15
N ALA A 22 -8.59 18.82 -2.70
CA ALA A 22 -9.06 19.13 -4.05
C ALA A 22 -9.98 20.36 -4.12
N GLY A 23 -10.62 20.74 -3.00
CA GLY A 23 -11.45 21.95 -2.89
C GLY A 23 -12.81 21.90 -3.61
N SER A 24 -12.98 21.04 -4.62
CA SER A 24 -14.23 20.84 -5.36
C SER A 24 -14.58 19.35 -5.50
N VAL A 25 -15.88 19.03 -5.50
CA VAL A 25 -16.40 17.66 -5.63
C VAL A 25 -15.98 17.02 -6.96
N GLY A 26 -15.95 17.80 -8.05
CA GLY A 26 -15.60 17.30 -9.38
C GLY A 26 -14.13 16.87 -9.47
N SER A 27 -13.21 17.65 -8.91
CA SER A 27 -11.79 17.31 -8.85
C SER A 27 -11.50 16.08 -7.99
N SER A 28 -12.27 15.88 -6.91
CA SER A 28 -12.12 14.72 -6.03
C SER A 28 -12.43 13.40 -6.74
N ILE A 29 -13.47 13.37 -7.57
CA ILE A 29 -13.84 12.18 -8.35
C ILE A 29 -12.75 11.87 -9.40
N ILE A 30 -12.20 12.88 -10.06
CA ILE A 30 -11.10 12.71 -11.02
C ILE A 30 -9.87 12.10 -10.33
N MET A 31 -9.51 12.58 -9.13
CA MET A 31 -8.39 12.02 -8.35
C MET A 31 -8.61 10.54 -7.98
N TRP A 32 -9.84 10.16 -7.66
CA TRP A 32 -10.18 8.75 -7.40
C TRP A 32 -9.99 7.87 -8.64
N VAL A 33 -10.42 8.34 -9.81
CA VAL A 33 -10.25 7.60 -11.07
C VAL A 33 -8.77 7.49 -11.44
N VAL A 34 -8.02 8.59 -11.34
CA VAL A 34 -6.57 8.59 -11.63
C VAL A 34 -5.82 7.67 -10.67
N GLY A 35 -6.14 7.71 -9.37
CA GLY A 35 -5.57 6.81 -8.37
C GLY A 35 -5.89 5.34 -8.66
N GLY A 36 -7.13 5.04 -9.07
CA GLY A 36 -7.54 3.70 -9.49
C GLY A 36 -6.74 3.18 -10.69
N VAL A 37 -6.55 4.01 -11.71
CA VAL A 37 -5.74 3.64 -12.90
C VAL A 37 -4.28 3.42 -12.52
N TRP A 38 -3.71 4.30 -11.68
CA TRP A 38 -2.32 4.17 -11.22
C TRP A 38 -2.09 2.87 -10.43
N CYS A 39 -3.00 2.55 -9.51
CA CYS A 39 -2.99 1.29 -8.76
C CYS A 39 -3.14 0.08 -9.70
N GLY A 40 -3.97 0.18 -10.73
CA GLY A 40 -4.13 -0.87 -11.74
C GLY A 40 -2.83 -1.20 -12.47
N ILE A 41 -2.11 -0.17 -12.94
CA ILE A 41 -0.81 -0.34 -13.62
C ILE A 41 0.21 -0.96 -12.66
N GLY A 42 0.29 -0.47 -11.42
CA GLY A 42 1.18 -1.04 -10.41
C GLY A 42 0.89 -2.52 -10.14
N SER A 43 -0.39 -2.88 -9.99
CA SER A 43 -0.79 -4.28 -9.79
C SER A 43 -0.38 -5.18 -10.95
N TYR A 44 -0.34 -4.67 -12.18
CA TYR A 44 0.08 -5.45 -13.34
C TYR A 44 1.58 -5.79 -13.27
N ILE A 45 2.43 -4.81 -12.92
CA ILE A 45 3.87 -5.01 -12.73
C ILE A 45 4.13 -6.03 -11.61
N TYR A 46 3.40 -5.91 -10.50
CA TYR A 46 3.51 -6.88 -9.39
C TYR A 46 3.02 -8.28 -9.79
N ALA A 47 2.02 -8.38 -10.67
CA ALA A 47 1.57 -9.67 -11.20
C ALA A 47 2.66 -10.33 -12.05
N GLU A 48 3.32 -9.58 -12.95
CA GLU A 48 4.45 -10.09 -13.74
C GLU A 48 5.59 -10.57 -12.85
N LEU A 49 5.97 -9.76 -11.86
CA LEU A 49 7.04 -10.11 -10.93
C LEU A 49 6.71 -11.36 -10.09
N GLY A 50 5.46 -11.50 -9.67
CA GLY A 50 4.98 -12.69 -8.96
C GLY A 50 4.96 -13.97 -9.82
N THR A 51 4.89 -13.85 -11.15
CA THR A 51 5.04 -15.01 -12.05
C THR A 51 6.49 -15.37 -12.34
N LEU A 52 7.40 -14.38 -12.30
CA LEU A 52 8.83 -14.60 -12.57
C LEU A 52 9.57 -15.19 -11.35
N ILE A 53 9.22 -14.75 -10.14
CA ILE A 53 9.91 -15.17 -8.91
C ILE A 53 8.94 -15.99 -8.06
N VAL A 54 8.91 -17.30 -8.30
CA VAL A 54 8.05 -18.26 -7.58
C VAL A 54 8.70 -18.71 -6.26
N LYS A 55 9.07 -17.74 -5.41
CA LYS A 55 9.61 -17.99 -4.06
C LYS A 55 8.70 -17.33 -3.02
N SER A 56 8.41 -18.05 -1.93
CA SER A 56 7.62 -17.49 -0.83
C SER A 56 8.32 -16.30 -0.19
N GLY A 57 7.55 -15.26 0.15
CA GLY A 57 8.03 -14.07 0.88
C GLY A 57 7.67 -12.71 0.26
N GLY A 58 6.97 -12.68 -0.88
CA GLY A 58 6.41 -11.44 -1.46
C GLY A 58 7.47 -10.38 -1.75
N ASP A 59 7.21 -9.14 -1.35
CA ASP A 59 8.09 -7.98 -1.56
C ASP A 59 9.53 -8.20 -1.07
N TYR A 60 9.69 -8.88 0.07
CA TYR A 60 11.02 -9.15 0.63
C TYR A 60 11.84 -10.02 -0.32
N THR A 61 11.22 -11.04 -0.90
CA THR A 61 11.89 -11.98 -1.80
C THR A 61 12.24 -11.33 -3.13
N TYR A 62 11.41 -10.41 -3.62
CA TYR A 62 11.73 -9.62 -4.82
C TYR A 62 12.98 -8.76 -4.63
N ILE A 63 13.10 -8.08 -3.48
CA ILE A 63 14.25 -7.23 -3.16
C ILE A 63 15.50 -8.07 -2.88
N MET A 64 15.34 -9.23 -2.23
CA MET A 64 16.43 -10.15 -1.96
C MET A 64 17.08 -10.68 -3.26
N GLU A 65 16.27 -11.01 -4.27
CA GLU A 65 16.78 -11.49 -5.56
C GLU A 65 17.44 -10.37 -6.39
N ALA A 66 16.88 -9.15 -6.35
CA ALA A 66 17.36 -8.04 -7.18
C ALA A 66 18.58 -7.30 -6.60
N PHE A 67 18.62 -7.13 -5.27
CA PHE A 67 19.55 -6.21 -4.60
C PHE A 67 20.39 -6.85 -3.48
N GLY A 68 20.13 -8.12 -3.14
CA GLY A 68 20.89 -8.86 -2.15
C GLY A 68 20.41 -8.68 -0.70
N PRO A 69 21.09 -9.35 0.27
CA PRO A 69 20.58 -9.58 1.62
C PRO A 69 20.49 -8.32 2.50
N PHE A 70 21.37 -7.32 2.29
CA PHE A 70 21.38 -6.10 3.11
C PHE A 70 20.15 -5.22 2.86
N LEU A 71 19.76 -5.03 1.60
CA LEU A 71 18.59 -4.23 1.24
C LEU A 71 17.27 -4.95 1.59
N ALA A 72 17.25 -6.27 1.51
CA ALA A 72 16.13 -7.07 1.98
C ALA A 72 15.92 -6.90 3.50
N PHE A 73 17.00 -6.92 4.30
CA PHE A 73 16.93 -6.66 5.74
C PHE A 73 16.39 -5.26 6.05
N LEU A 74 16.85 -4.22 5.34
CA LEU A 74 16.37 -2.85 5.54
C LEU A 74 14.87 -2.72 5.24
N ARG A 75 14.37 -3.34 4.16
CA ARG A 75 12.93 -3.36 3.86
C ARG A 75 12.12 -3.98 5.01
N PHE A 76 12.57 -5.13 5.51
CA PHE A 76 11.92 -5.82 6.62
C PHE A 76 11.98 -5.02 7.92
N TRP A 77 13.13 -4.39 8.20
CA TRP A 77 13.34 -3.54 9.37
C TRP A 77 12.38 -2.34 9.39
N ILE A 78 12.27 -1.63 8.26
CA ILE A 78 11.35 -0.50 8.14
C ILE A 78 9.89 -0.95 8.34
N GLU A 79 9.50 -2.11 7.79
CA GLU A 79 8.16 -2.66 8.05
C GLU A 79 7.90 -2.90 9.52
N SER A 80 8.83 -3.55 10.21
CA SER A 80 8.70 -3.83 11.64
C SER A 80 8.57 -2.54 12.47
N MET A 81 9.29 -1.48 12.09
CA MET A 81 9.23 -0.20 12.78
C MET A 81 7.89 0.50 12.54
N VAL A 82 7.44 0.59 11.29
CA VAL A 82 6.22 1.32 10.93
C VAL A 82 4.98 0.63 11.50
N VAL A 83 4.90 -0.70 11.42
CA VAL A 83 3.76 -1.46 11.95
C VAL A 83 3.60 -1.27 13.46
N ARG A 84 4.72 -1.25 14.20
CA ARG A 84 4.68 -1.04 15.66
C ARG A 84 4.31 0.39 16.05
N GLN A 85 4.70 1.40 15.26
CA GLN A 85 4.30 2.79 15.48
C GLN A 85 2.81 3.02 15.21
N ALA A 86 2.23 2.30 14.25
CA ALA A 86 0.81 2.39 13.93
C ALA A 86 -0.06 1.84 15.07
N TYR A 87 0.37 0.77 15.75
CA TYR A 87 -0.33 0.19 16.90
C TYR A 87 -0.42 1.17 18.07
N ASN A 88 0.70 1.79 18.46
CA ASN A 88 0.72 2.73 19.58
C ASN A 88 -0.16 3.98 19.37
N LYS A 89 -0.28 4.47 18.12
CA LYS A 89 -1.17 5.60 17.81
C LYS A 89 -2.65 5.22 17.81
N PHE A 90 -2.97 3.94 17.62
CA PHE A 90 -4.34 3.46 17.68
C PHE A 90 -4.81 3.34 19.14
N ASP A 91 -3.93 2.87 20.04
CA ASP A 91 -4.24 2.80 21.48
C ASP A 91 -4.49 4.19 22.10
N GLU A 92 -3.72 5.22 21.70
CA GLU A 92 -3.93 6.59 22.19
C GLU A 92 -5.19 7.28 21.62
N ALA A 93 -5.70 6.84 20.47
CA ALA A 93 -6.89 7.44 19.84
C ALA A 93 -8.22 6.80 20.30
N VAL A 94 -8.17 5.68 21.03
CA VAL A 94 -9.33 4.93 21.52
C VAL A 94 -9.55 5.13 23.03
N MET A 95 -8.63 5.80 23.74
CA MET A 95 -8.81 6.31 25.11
C MET A 95 -9.18 7.80 25.11
#